data_AF-A0A437J741-F1
#
_entry.id   AF-A0A437J741-F1
#
_cell.length_a   1.000
_cell.length_b   1.000
_cell.length_c   1.000
_cell.angle_alpha   90.00
_cell.angle_beta   90.00
_cell.angle_gamma   90.00
#
_symmetry.space_group_name_H-M   'P 1'
#
loop_
_entity.id
_entity.type
_entity.pdbx_description
1 polymer ?
#
loop_
_entity_poly.entity_id
_entity_poly.type
_entity_poly.pdbx_seq_one_letter_code
_entity_poly.pdbx_strand_id
1 'polypeptide(L)'
;MSMRTFDRAALIALLIVTACDEQNALPPPDPKAPDTVPCRLGTATAMAPLCRRENEGDRIVIRHPDGGFRRFVVVDDGRGIVTADGADAAKVEVLDKGRIRVIVGNDAYELPATFVTRP
;
A
#
# COMPACT_ATOMS: atom_id res chain seq x y z
N MET A 1 40.75 44.51 -32.41
CA MET A 1 40.66 44.25 -30.96
C MET A 1 39.37 44.89 -30.46
N SER A 2 38.37 44.10 -30.11
CA SER A 2 37.32 44.52 -29.17
C SER A 2 36.67 43.27 -28.58
N MET A 3 36.51 43.30 -27.27
CA MET A 3 36.44 42.17 -26.36
C MET A 3 35.11 41.42 -26.37
N ARG A 4 35.23 40.12 -26.14
CA ARG A 4 34.19 39.11 -25.92
C ARG A 4 33.52 39.32 -24.56
N THR A 5 32.24 39.66 -24.52
CA THR A 5 31.39 39.58 -23.32
C THR A 5 29.93 39.33 -23.71
N PHE A 6 29.66 38.16 -24.28
CA PHE A 6 28.28 37.65 -24.45
C PHE A 6 28.33 36.13 -24.31
N ASP A 7 28.60 35.66 -23.09
CA ASP A 7 28.54 34.23 -22.80
C ASP A 7 28.36 34.06 -21.29
N ARG A 8 27.41 33.20 -20.90
CA ARG A 8 27.19 32.66 -19.53
C ARG A 8 26.23 33.40 -18.59
N ALA A 9 25.03 33.78 -19.05
CA ALA A 9 23.93 34.13 -18.13
C ALA A 9 22.64 33.31 -18.30
N ALA A 10 22.59 32.35 -19.22
CA ALA A 10 21.35 31.64 -19.59
C ALA A 10 21.38 30.11 -19.35
N LEU A 11 22.15 29.63 -18.36
CA LEU A 11 22.33 28.19 -18.12
C LEU A 11 22.23 27.79 -16.64
N ILE A 12 21.38 28.48 -15.86
CA ILE A 12 21.01 28.08 -14.50
C ILE A 12 19.50 27.90 -14.45
N ALA A 13 19.00 26.90 -15.17
CA ALA A 13 17.58 26.57 -15.22
C ALA A 13 17.39 25.05 -15.37
N LEU A 14 18.03 24.22 -14.52
CA LEU A 14 17.66 22.79 -14.42
C LEU A 14 18.29 22.05 -13.22
N LEU A 15 18.08 22.52 -12.00
CA LEU A 15 18.57 21.87 -10.77
C LEU A 15 17.59 22.32 -9.68
N ILE A 16 16.80 21.52 -8.96
CA ILE A 16 16.81 20.09 -8.61
C ILE A 16 15.43 19.88 -7.97
N VAL A 17 14.58 18.99 -8.49
CA VAL A 17 13.45 18.45 -7.72
C VAL A 17 13.73 16.98 -7.50
N THR A 18 14.72 16.72 -6.64
CA THR A 18 14.84 15.42 -5.97
C THR A 18 14.09 15.56 -4.65
N ALA A 19 12.76 15.56 -4.70
CA ALA A 19 11.98 15.19 -3.52
C ALA A 19 12.08 13.66 -3.43
N CYS A 20 13.11 13.17 -2.75
CA CYS A 20 13.03 11.81 -2.21
C CYS A 20 11.91 11.85 -1.18
N ASP A 21 10.79 11.17 -1.48
CA ASP A 21 9.74 10.83 -0.52
C ASP A 21 10.38 9.97 0.59
N GLU A 22 11.01 10.62 1.56
CA GLU A 22 11.65 9.99 2.72
C GLU A 22 11.04 10.52 4.03
N GLN A 23 9.89 11.18 3.96
CA GLN A 23 9.32 11.89 5.09
C GLN A 23 8.05 11.21 5.60
N ASN A 24 8.20 10.68 6.82
CA ASN A 24 7.18 10.10 7.69
C ASN A 24 6.77 8.65 7.42
N ALA A 25 7.72 7.72 7.51
CA ALA A 25 7.36 6.37 7.94
C ALA A 25 6.78 6.46 9.36
N LEU A 26 5.48 6.13 9.48
CA LEU A 26 4.86 5.94 10.79
C LEU A 26 5.61 4.84 11.55
N PRO A 27 5.71 4.90 12.88
CA PRO A 27 6.25 3.79 13.64
C PRO A 27 5.47 2.51 13.31
N PRO A 28 6.16 1.36 13.19
CA PRO A 28 5.50 0.11 12.87
C PRO A 28 4.41 -0.19 13.91
N PRO A 29 3.26 -0.76 13.49
CA PRO A 29 2.19 -1.09 14.42
C PRO A 29 2.64 -2.18 15.40
N ASP A 30 1.96 -2.30 16.54
CA ASP A 30 2.15 -3.44 17.45
C ASP A 30 1.82 -4.74 16.69
N PRO A 31 2.76 -5.70 16.54
CA PRO A 31 2.52 -6.95 15.82
C PRO A 31 1.36 -7.78 16.35
N LYS A 32 0.94 -7.55 17.60
CA LYS A 32 -0.16 -8.26 18.26
C LYS A 32 -1.49 -7.52 18.20
N ALA A 33 -1.52 -6.28 17.72
CA ALA A 33 -2.75 -5.52 17.62
C ALA A 33 -3.71 -6.17 16.58
N PRO A 34 -5.02 -6.16 16.84
CA PRO A 34 -6.00 -6.85 15.99
C PRO A 34 -6.21 -6.20 14.61
N ASP A 35 -5.76 -4.96 14.44
CA ASP A 35 -5.73 -4.22 13.20
C ASP A 35 -4.40 -4.34 12.44
N THR A 36 -3.39 -4.99 13.02
CA THR A 36 -2.11 -5.23 12.33
C THR A 36 -2.26 -6.36 11.32
N VAL A 37 -1.81 -6.09 10.10
CA VAL A 37 -1.90 -7.01 8.96
C VAL A 37 -0.50 -7.36 8.49
N PRO A 38 -0.12 -8.65 8.49
CA PRO A 38 1.05 -9.11 7.78
C PRO A 38 0.89 -8.78 6.28
N CYS A 39 1.87 -8.10 5.71
CA CYS A 39 1.88 -7.73 4.31
C CYS A 39 3.28 -7.81 3.69
N ARG A 40 3.32 -7.94 2.37
CA ARG A 40 4.52 -7.85 1.53
C ARG A 40 4.21 -6.85 0.43
N LEU A 41 4.92 -5.73 0.42
CA LEU A 41 4.64 -4.59 -0.49
C LEU A 41 5.69 -4.50 -1.60
N GLY A 42 5.25 -4.21 -2.82
CA GLY A 42 6.13 -4.00 -3.97
C GLY A 42 7.17 -5.10 -4.15
N THR A 43 8.45 -4.74 -4.05
CA THR A 43 9.59 -5.67 -4.24
C THR A 43 10.02 -6.38 -2.95
N ALA A 44 9.31 -6.20 -1.84
CA ALA A 44 9.61 -6.92 -0.60
C ALA A 44 9.52 -8.43 -0.83
N THR A 45 10.44 -9.19 -0.22
CA THR A 45 10.55 -10.64 -0.41
C THR A 45 9.85 -11.45 0.68
N ALA A 46 9.54 -10.82 1.81
CA ALA A 46 8.95 -11.47 2.97
C ALA A 46 7.69 -10.75 3.44
N MET A 47 6.79 -11.50 4.08
CA MET A 47 5.65 -10.96 4.81
C MET A 47 6.11 -10.35 6.14
N ALA A 48 5.64 -9.16 6.48
CA ALA A 48 5.95 -8.48 7.72
C ALA A 48 4.70 -7.79 8.30
N PRO A 49 4.52 -7.75 9.64
CA PRO A 49 3.36 -7.14 10.31
C PRO A 49 3.48 -5.61 10.33
N LEU A 50 3.40 -4.98 9.16
CA LEU A 50 3.64 -3.54 8.98
C LEU A 50 2.39 -2.77 8.53
N CYS A 51 1.41 -3.44 7.94
CA CYS A 51 0.21 -2.80 7.44
C CYS A 51 -0.85 -2.69 8.54
N ARG A 52 -1.75 -1.70 8.41
CA ARG A 52 -2.88 -1.51 9.33
C ARG A 52 -4.21 -1.63 8.59
N ARG A 53 -5.17 -2.34 9.19
CA ARG A 53 -6.53 -2.49 8.69
C ARG A 53 -7.48 -1.52 9.38
N GLU A 54 -8.23 -0.79 8.58
CA GLU A 54 -9.38 0.00 9.02
C GLU A 54 -10.64 -0.57 8.37
N ASN A 55 -11.72 -0.69 9.14
CA ASN A 55 -13.01 -1.18 8.66
C ASN A 55 -13.97 0.00 8.52
N GLU A 56 -14.61 0.12 7.37
CA GLU A 56 -15.56 1.17 7.00
C GLU A 56 -16.84 0.51 6.43
N GLY A 57 -17.67 -0.05 7.30
CA GLY A 57 -18.87 -0.79 6.88
C GLY A 57 -18.53 -2.10 6.16
N ASP A 58 -18.89 -2.21 4.89
CA ASP A 58 -18.53 -3.31 3.98
C ASP A 58 -17.14 -3.11 3.33
N ARG A 59 -16.50 -1.96 3.57
CA ARG A 59 -15.18 -1.63 3.02
C ARG A 59 -14.08 -1.86 4.03
N ILE A 60 -12.92 -2.24 3.51
CA ILE A 60 -11.69 -2.41 4.27
C ILE A 60 -10.60 -1.58 3.62
N VAL A 61 -9.92 -0.76 4.41
CA VAL A 61 -8.75 0.00 4.00
C VAL A 61 -7.52 -0.62 4.64
N ILE A 62 -6.55 -1.02 3.83
CA ILE A 62 -5.22 -1.44 4.30
C ILE A 62 -4.26 -0.30 4.09
N ARG A 63 -3.81 0.33 5.17
CA ARG A 63 -2.78 1.38 5.16
C ARG A 63 -1.39 0.77 5.15
N HIS A 64 -0.54 1.30 4.29
CA HIS A 64 0.87 0.93 4.14
C HIS A 64 1.75 1.87 4.97
N PRO A 65 2.94 1.42 5.40
CA PRO A 65 3.87 2.26 6.16
C PRO A 65 4.49 3.40 5.33
N ASP A 66 4.42 3.33 4.00
CA ASP A 66 4.88 4.35 3.05
C ASP A 66 3.82 5.43 2.75
N GLY A 67 2.68 5.41 3.46
CA GLY A 67 1.57 6.33 3.24
C GLY A 67 0.59 5.89 2.14
N GLY A 68 0.92 4.83 1.39
CA GLY A 68 0.01 4.19 0.44
C GLY A 68 -1.16 3.48 1.13
N PHE A 69 -2.16 3.10 0.33
CA PHE A 69 -3.26 2.28 0.82
C PHE A 69 -3.90 1.44 -0.29
N ARG A 70 -4.62 0.40 0.12
CA ARG A 70 -5.54 -0.36 -0.73
C ARG A 70 -6.93 -0.38 -0.14
N ARG A 71 -7.94 -0.26 -1.00
CA ARG A 71 -9.35 -0.40 -0.62
C ARG A 71 -9.92 -1.71 -1.16
N PHE A 72 -10.64 -2.39 -0.30
CA PHE A 72 -11.34 -3.62 -0.60
C PHE A 72 -12.81 -3.50 -0.21
N VAL A 73 -13.65 -4.29 -0.87
CA VAL A 73 -15.06 -4.50 -0.51
C VAL A 73 -15.22 -5.95 -0.14
N VAL A 74 -15.85 -6.20 1.00
CA VAL A 74 -16.28 -7.55 1.39
C VAL A 74 -17.53 -7.87 0.59
N VAL A 75 -17.53 -9.02 -0.09
CA VAL A 75 -18.64 -9.46 -0.93
C VAL A 75 -19.12 -10.84 -0.52
N ASP A 76 -20.43 -11.03 -0.59
CA ASP A 76 -21.19 -12.18 -0.10
C ASP A 76 -21.53 -13.18 -1.23
N ASP A 77 -21.01 -12.96 -2.43
CA ASP A 77 -21.18 -13.82 -3.61
C ASP A 77 -20.18 -15.01 -3.68
N GLY A 78 -19.51 -15.30 -2.56
CA GLY A 78 -18.54 -16.39 -2.45
C GLY A 78 -17.10 -16.01 -2.81
N ARG A 79 -16.85 -14.81 -3.35
CA ARG A 79 -15.47 -14.29 -3.56
C ARG A 79 -14.83 -13.79 -2.25
N GLY A 80 -15.64 -13.42 -1.27
CA GLY A 80 -15.23 -12.98 0.06
C GLY A 80 -14.70 -11.54 0.09
N ILE A 81 -13.75 -11.21 -0.77
CA ILE A 81 -13.15 -9.86 -0.84
C ILE A 81 -12.69 -9.51 -2.26
N VAL A 82 -12.93 -8.27 -2.67
CA VAL A 82 -12.53 -7.74 -3.98
C VAL A 82 -11.90 -6.35 -3.84
N THR A 83 -11.05 -5.96 -4.80
CA THR A 83 -10.52 -4.59 -4.87
C THR A 83 -11.62 -3.59 -5.20
N ALA A 84 -11.69 -2.49 -4.46
CA ALA A 84 -12.67 -1.42 -4.71
C ALA A 84 -12.28 -0.51 -5.90
N ASP A 85 -10.98 -0.44 -6.22
CA ASP A 85 -10.41 0.61 -7.07
C ASP A 85 -10.04 0.16 -8.50
N GLY A 86 -10.30 -1.11 -8.83
CA GLY A 86 -10.37 -1.61 -10.20
C GLY A 86 -9.10 -1.65 -11.06
N ALA A 87 -7.95 -1.15 -10.60
CA ALA A 87 -6.71 -1.16 -11.39
C ALA A 87 -6.12 -2.57 -11.56
N ASP A 88 -6.04 -3.33 -10.46
CA ASP A 88 -5.61 -4.72 -10.42
C ASP A 88 -6.68 -5.55 -9.73
N ALA A 89 -6.92 -6.78 -10.18
CA ALA A 89 -7.85 -7.69 -9.52
C ALA A 89 -7.21 -8.35 -8.29
N ALA A 90 -7.99 -8.53 -7.22
CA ALA A 90 -7.58 -9.35 -6.09
C ALA A 90 -7.58 -10.85 -6.46
N LYS A 91 -6.43 -11.50 -6.26
CA LYS A 91 -6.35 -12.97 -6.18
C LYS A 91 -6.38 -13.38 -4.71
N VAL A 92 -7.28 -14.28 -4.36
CA VAL A 92 -7.43 -14.79 -2.99
C VAL A 92 -6.91 -16.23 -2.92
N GLU A 93 -6.01 -16.49 -1.98
CA GLU A 93 -5.51 -17.82 -1.63
C GLU A 93 -5.96 -18.15 -0.21
N VAL A 94 -6.59 -19.30 -0.01
CA VAL A 94 -6.97 -19.75 1.34
C VAL A 94 -5.72 -20.28 2.04
N LEU A 95 -5.46 -19.80 3.25
CA LEU A 95 -4.41 -20.27 4.14
C LEU A 95 -5.02 -21.12 5.27
N ASP A 96 -4.18 -21.85 5.98
CA ASP A 96 -4.59 -22.57 7.18
C ASP A 96 -5.08 -21.62 8.29
N LYS A 97 -5.80 -22.17 9.27
CA LYS A 97 -6.23 -21.47 10.50
C LYS A 97 -7.16 -20.28 10.25
N GLY A 98 -8.00 -20.35 9.21
CA GLY A 98 -9.02 -19.34 8.94
C GLY A 98 -8.44 -18.01 8.45
N ARG A 99 -7.35 -18.07 7.69
CA ARG A 99 -6.70 -16.90 7.08
C ARG A 99 -6.79 -16.98 5.56
N ILE A 100 -6.72 -15.84 4.91
CA ILE A 100 -6.60 -15.73 3.46
C ILE A 100 -5.42 -14.83 3.14
N ARG A 101 -4.76 -15.11 2.01
CA ARG A 101 -3.80 -14.21 1.39
C ARG A 101 -4.47 -13.54 0.20
N VAL A 102 -4.51 -12.22 0.22
CA VAL A 102 -5.03 -11.39 -0.87
C VAL A 102 -3.84 -10.78 -1.59
N ILE A 103 -3.73 -11.03 -2.89
CA ILE A 103 -2.65 -10.56 -3.75
C ILE A 103 -3.24 -9.56 -4.74
N VAL A 104 -2.63 -8.39 -4.85
CA VAL A 104 -3.02 -7.30 -5.77
C VAL A 104 -1.75 -6.74 -6.40
N GLY A 105 -1.58 -6.96 -7.70
CA GLY A 105 -0.30 -6.65 -8.37
C GLY A 105 0.86 -7.37 -7.69
N ASN A 106 1.83 -6.60 -7.18
CA ASN A 106 2.99 -7.12 -6.45
C ASN A 106 2.77 -7.24 -4.94
N ASP A 107 1.69 -6.65 -4.42
CA ASP A 107 1.40 -6.58 -3.00
C ASP A 107 0.67 -7.85 -2.54
N ALA A 108 0.93 -8.27 -1.30
CA ALA A 108 0.20 -9.36 -0.65
C ALA A 108 -0.17 -8.99 0.79
N TYR A 109 -1.37 -9.39 1.22
CA TYR A 109 -1.93 -9.12 2.54
C TYR A 109 -2.49 -10.40 3.14
N GLU A 110 -2.24 -10.66 4.42
CA GLU A 110 -2.85 -11.78 5.14
C GLU A 110 -3.97 -11.29 6.05
N LEU A 111 -5.20 -11.68 5.70
CA LEU A 111 -6.43 -11.24 6.35
C LEU A 111 -7.13 -12.45 7.00
N PRO A 112 -8.01 -12.23 8.01
CA PRO A 112 -8.92 -13.28 8.44
C PRO A 112 -9.87 -13.68 7.29
N ALA A 113 -10.21 -14.96 7.20
CA ALA A 113 -11.15 -15.49 6.20
C ALA A 113 -12.59 -15.01 6.43
N THR A 114 -12.89 -14.54 7.64
CA THR A 114 -14.18 -13.99 8.03
C THR A 114 -14.03 -12.52 8.38
N PHE A 115 -14.83 -11.69 7.72
CA PHE A 115 -14.96 -10.27 8.04
C PHE A 115 -16.24 -10.07 8.84
N VAL A 116 -16.13 -9.38 9.98
CA VAL A 116 -17.30 -8.91 10.71
C VAL A 116 -17.72 -7.59 10.06
N THR A 117 -18.66 -7.63 9.12
CA THR A 117 -19.30 -6.43 8.61
C THR A 117 -20.23 -5.89 9.69
N ARG A 118 -20.02 -4.64 10.11
CA ARG A 118 -20.96 -4.00 11.04
C ARG A 118 -22.23 -3.65 10.24
N PRO A 119 -23.44 -4.05 10.70
CA PRO A 119 -24.69 -3.72 10.02
C PRO A 119 -24.96 -2.20 10.04
#